data_AF-H5X6Y3-F1
#
_entry.id   AF-H5X6Y3-F1
#
_cell.length_a   1.000
_cell.length_b   1.000
_cell.length_c   1.000
_cell.angle_alpha   90.00
_cell.angle_beta   90.00
_cell.angle_gamma   90.00
#
_symmetry.space_group_name_H-M   'P 1'
#
loop_
_entity.id
_entity.type
_entity.pdbx_description
1 polymer ?
#
loop_
_entity_poly.entity_id
_entity_poly.type
_entity_poly.pdbx_seq_one_letter_code
_entity_poly.pdbx_strand_id
1 'polypeptide(L)' 'MSDPELREIVVSTYRDVLQVSHLGPDDDFFAEGGDSVKGVALLDRLHERTGVRLPISVLFMKRTAGEIADELAASLAR' A
#
# COMPACT_ATOMS: atom_id res chain seq x y z
N MET A 1 -7.37 -3.65 14.60
CA MET A 1 -6.18 -4.40 15.06
C MET A 1 -5.11 -4.14 14.02
N SER A 2 -4.00 -3.50 14.39
CA SER A 2 -2.86 -3.36 13.49
C SER A 2 -2.30 -4.76 13.28
N ASP A 3 -2.51 -5.31 12.09
CA ASP A 3 -1.95 -6.59 11.69
C ASP A 3 -0.52 -6.33 11.20
N PRO A 4 0.51 -6.69 11.99
CA PRO A 4 1.91 -6.41 11.65
C PRO A 4 2.36 -7.15 10.39
N GLU A 5 1.77 -8.32 10.10
CA GLU A 5 2.07 -9.06 8.86
C GLU A 5 1.49 -8.32 7.66
N LEU A 6 0.24 -7.86 7.73
CA LEU A 6 -0.37 -7.05 6.67
C LEU A 6 0.40 -5.75 6.43
N ARG A 7 0.89 -5.11 7.49
CA ARG A 7 1.72 -3.90 7.35
C ARG A 7 3.00 -4.19 6.59
N GLU A 8 3.73 -5.27 6.92
CA GLU A 8 4.95 -5.63 6.19
C GLU A 8 4.64 -6.04 4.74
N ILE A 9 3.51 -6.70 4.48
CA ILE A 9 3.03 -6.99 3.13
C ILE A 9 2.91 -5.70 2.31
N VAL A 10 2.30 -4.65 2.86
CA VAL A 10 2.14 -3.39 2.14
C VAL A 10 3.47 -2.67 1.97
N VAL A 11 4.26 -2.54 3.04
CA VAL A 11 5.55 -1.83 2.99
C VAL A 11 6.51 -2.51 2.00
N SER A 12 6.62 -3.84 2.02
CA SER A 12 7.44 -4.58 1.05
C SER A 12 6.97 -4.33 -0.40
N THR A 13 5.66 -4.32 -0.64
CA THR A 13 5.12 -4.05 -1.99
C THR A 13 5.42 -2.61 -2.45
N TYR A 14 5.40 -1.63 -1.54
CA TYR A 14 5.84 -0.26 -1.84
C TYR A 14 7.31 -0.22 -2.27
N ARG A 15 8.20 -0.85 -1.48
CA ARG A 15 9.64 -0.94 -1.81
C ARG A 15 9.87 -1.54 -3.19
N ASP A 16 9.13 -2.60 -3.52
CA ASP A 16 9.25 -3.29 -4.81
C ASP A 16 8.70 -2.46 -5.99
N VAL A 17 7.64 -1.68 -5.79
CA VAL A 17 7.04 -0.86 -6.86
C VAL A 17 7.83 0.42 -7.08
N LEU A 18 8.27 1.07 -6.00
CA LEU A 18 9.03 2.31 -6.04
C LEU A 18 10.52 2.08 -6.29
N GLN A 19 11.01 0.85 -6.13
CA GLN A 19 12.44 0.49 -6.20
C GLN A 19 13.27 1.24 -5.14
N VAL A 20 12.69 1.42 -3.94
CA VAL A 20 13.30 2.12 -2.80
C VAL A 20 13.32 1.19 -1.59
N SER A 21 14.50 0.72 -1.19
CA SER A 21 14.65 -0.30 -0.15
C SER A 21 14.43 0.20 1.28
N HIS A 22 14.58 1.51 1.52
CA HIS A 22 14.56 2.10 2.86
C HIS A 22 13.18 2.62 3.28
N LEU A 23 12.14 2.45 2.46
CA LEU A 23 10.80 2.92 2.78
C LEU A 23 10.30 2.29 4.09
N GLY A 24 9.92 3.16 5.01
CA GLY A 24 9.13 2.89 6.19
C GLY A 24 7.64 3.00 5.89
N PRO A 25 6.80 2.73 6.89
CA PRO A 25 5.37 2.71 6.71
C PRO A 25 4.72 4.10 6.66
N ASP A 26 5.44 5.15 7.05
CA ASP A 26 4.92 6.51 7.12
C ASP A 26 5.44 7.39 5.96
N ASP A 27 6.24 6.82 5.05
CA ASP A 27 6.74 7.52 3.87
C ASP A 27 5.63 7.66 2.82
N ASP A 28 5.54 8.86 2.22
CA ASP A 28 4.50 9.21 1.26
C ASP A 28 4.82 8.64 -0.13
N PHE A 29 3.89 7.86 -0.68
CA PHE A 29 4.05 7.20 -1.98
C PHE A 29 4.48 8.15 -3.11
N PHE A 30 3.90 9.35 -3.17
CA PHE A 30 4.14 10.31 -4.25
C PHE A 30 5.41 11.13 -4.01
N ALA A 31 5.75 11.40 -2.75
CA ALA A 31 7.04 12.01 -2.40
C ALA A 31 8.22 11.12 -2.80
N GLU A 32 8.03 9.81 -2.74
CA GLU A 32 9.03 8.78 -3.03
C GLU A 32 9.08 8.38 -4.53
N GLY A 33 8.48 9.19 -5.40
CA GLY A 33 8.52 8.98 -6.86
C GLY A 33 7.39 8.11 -7.41
N GLY A 34 6.35 7.88 -6.63
CA GLY A 34 5.10 7.26 -7.06
C GLY A 34 4.31 8.12 -8.04
N ASP A 35 3.62 7.45 -8.95
CA ASP A 35 2.72 8.04 -9.94
C ASP A 35 1.48 7.15 -10.12
N SER A 36 0.57 7.52 -11.02
CA SER A 36 -0.64 6.73 -11.26
C SER A 36 -0.36 5.33 -11.82
N VAL A 37 0.66 5.17 -12.66
CA VAL A 37 1.02 3.88 -13.26
C VAL A 37 1.56 2.95 -12.17
N LYS A 38 2.49 3.43 -11.36
CA LYS A 38 3.00 2.71 -10.19
C LYS A 38 1.89 2.45 -9.17
N GLY A 39 0.97 3.40 -8.99
CA GLY A 39 -0.16 3.27 -8.07
C GLY A 39 -1.11 2.14 -8.48
N VAL A 40 -1.45 2.02 -9.77
CA VAL A 40 -2.25 0.88 -10.26
C VAL A 40 -1.50 -0.43 -10.05
N ALA A 41 -0.22 -0.50 -10.42
CA ALA A 41 0.59 -1.70 -10.23
C ALA A 41 0.71 -2.12 -8.76
N LEU A 42 0.85 -1.15 -7.85
CA LEU A 42 0.85 -1.37 -6.41
C LEU A 42 -0.47 -2.00 -5.95
N LEU A 43 -1.61 -1.41 -6.32
CA LEU A 43 -2.91 -1.89 -5.89
C LEU A 43 -3.26 -3.26 -6.48
N ASP A 44 -2.88 -3.53 -7.72
CA ASP A 44 -3.07 -4.86 -8.32
C ASP A 44 -2.22 -5.92 -7.59
N ARG A 45 -0.95 -5.64 -7.25
CA ARG A 45 -0.12 -6.56 -6.45
C ARG A 45 -0.68 -6.80 -5.05
N LEU A 46 -1.19 -5.75 -4.38
CA LEU A 46 -1.82 -5.91 -3.07
C LEU A 46 -3.10 -6.75 -3.17
N HIS A 47 -3.88 -6.56 -4.23
CA HIS A 47 -5.06 -7.38 -4.51
C HIS A 47 -4.68 -8.85 -4.71
N GLU A 48 -3.66 -9.16 -5.49
CA GLU A 48 -3.17 -10.53 -5.69
C GLU A 48 -2.77 -11.21 -4.37
N ARG A 49 -2.18 -10.46 -3.44
CA ARG A 49 -1.69 -10.98 -2.16
C ARG A 49 -2.75 -11.09 -1.06
N THR A 50 -3.74 -10.19 -1.08
CA THR A 50 -4.72 -10.05 0.01
C THR A 50 -6.14 -10.42 -0.38
N GLY A 51 -6.43 -10.57 -1.68
CA GLY A 51 -7.77 -10.72 -2.22
C GLY A 51 -8.61 -9.44 -2.23
N VAL A 52 -8.14 -8.34 -1.63
CA VAL A 52 -8.90 -7.09 -1.51
C VAL A 52 -8.50 -6.12 -2.61
N ARG A 53 -9.48 -5.67 -3.40
CA ARG A 53 -9.29 -4.65 -4.42
C ARG A 53 -9.63 -3.28 -3.85
N LEU A 54 -8.64 -2.40 -3.74
CA LEU A 54 -8.84 -1.00 -3.37
C LEU A 54 -8.93 -0.12 -4.62
N PRO A 55 -9.79 0.92 -4.63
CA PRO A 55 -9.81 1.90 -5.71
C PRO A 55 -8.59 2.83 -5.63
N ILE A 56 -8.09 3.28 -6.78
CA ILE A 56 -6.93 4.18 -6.85
C ILE A 56 -7.11 5.49 -6.07
N SER A 57 -8.34 5.94 -5.89
CA SER A 57 -8.67 7.12 -5.07
C SER A 57 -8.19 6.96 -3.62
N VAL A 58 -8.17 5.74 -3.08
CA VAL A 58 -7.65 5.48 -1.73
C VAL A 58 -6.18 5.86 -1.64
N LEU A 59 -5.35 5.55 -2.64
CA LEU A 59 -3.92 5.89 -2.61
C LEU A 59 -3.68 7.41 -2.57
N PHE A 60 -4.55 8.20 -3.19
CA PHE A 60 -4.48 9.67 -3.10
C PHE A 60 -4.90 10.22 -1.74
N MET A 61 -5.78 9.51 -1.02
CA MET A 61 -6.27 9.88 0.31
C MET A 61 -5.40 9.34 1.45
N LYS A 62 -4.79 8.17 1.25
CA LYS A 62 -4.06 7.33 2.19
C LYS A 62 -2.69 7.05 1.58
N ARG A 63 -1.79 8.01 1.73
CA ARG A 63 -0.60 8.12 0.89
C ARG A 63 0.54 7.24 1.37
N THR A 64 0.50 6.80 2.61
CA THR A 64 1.56 5.99 3.22
C THR A 64 1.19 4.51 3.21
N ALA A 65 2.20 3.64 3.21
CA ALA A 65 2.00 2.20 3.28
C ALA A 65 1.24 1.77 4.56
N GLY A 66 1.47 2.48 5.67
CA GLY A 66 0.80 2.24 6.93
C GLY A 66 -0.69 2.53 6.87
N GLU A 67 -1.07 3.64 6.25
CA GLU A 67 -2.47 3.99 6.04
C GLU A 67 -3.19 3.02 5.10
N ILE A 68 -2.51 2.55 4.04
CA ILE A 68 -3.06 1.52 3.15
C ILE A 68 -3.24 0.18 3.88
N ALA A 69 -2.29 -0.21 4.74
CA ALA A 69 -2.43 -1.41 5.55
C ALA A 69 -3.66 -1.35 6.48
N ASP A 70 -3.91 -0.19 7.10
CA ASP A 70 -5.08 0.02 7.95
C ASP A 70 -6.40 -0.07 7.14
N GLU A 71 -6.44 0.49 5.93
CA GLU A 71 -7.61 0.40 5.05
C GLU A 71 -7.87 -1.04 4.55
N LEU A 72 -6.80 -1.80 4.24
CA LEU A 72 -6.91 -3.22 3.92
C LEU A 72 -7.44 -4.02 5.10
N ALA A 73 -6.93 -3.79 6.31
CA ALA A 73 -7.39 -4.46 7.52
C ALA A 73 -8.88 -4.17 7.78
N ALA A 74 -9.30 -2.91 7.62
CA ALA A 74 -10.70 -2.51 7.76
C ALA A 74 -11.60 -3.14 6.68
N SER A 75 -11.06 -3.44 5.50
CA SER A 75 -11.79 -4.09 4.41
C SER A 75 -11.90 -5.60 4.59
N LEU A 76 -10.89 -6.25 5.19
CA LEU A 76 -10.91 -7.68 5.53
C LEU A 76 -11.81 -8.01 6.73
N ALA A 77 -12.01 -7.05 7.63
CA ALA A 77 -12.88 -7.23 8.80
C ALA A 77 -14.38 -7.06 8.50
N ARG A 78 -14.75 -6.78 7.25
CA ARG A 78 -16.13 -6.57 6.79
C ARG A 78 -16.79 -7.83 6.26
#